data_AF-A0A7V3CD29-F1
#
_entry.id   AF-A0A7V3CD29-F1
#
_cell.length_a   1.000
_cell.length_b   1.000
_cell.length_c   1.000
_cell.angle_alpha   90.00
_cell.angle_beta   90.00
_cell.angle_gamma   90.00
#
_symmetry.space_group_name_H-M   'P 1'
#
loop_
_entity.id
_entity.type
_entity.pdbx_description
1 polymer ?
#
loop_
_entity_poly.entity_id
_entity_poly.type
_entity_poly.pdbx_seq_one_letter_code
_entity_poly.pdbx_strand_id
1 'polypeptide(L)'
;MSQAATQPIAAPAAPALGWDVQRIRKDFPILATSVQGKPLVYLDNAATSQKPQLVIDRVHRYYERENANIHRGVHVLSEKATEEYEHARSKIQHFLNAREAREIVFVRGATEAINLVA
;
A
#
# COMPACT_ATOMS: atom_id res chain seq x y z
N MET A 1 -46.74 -2.50 3.87
CA MET A 1 -45.75 -3.60 3.83
C MET A 1 -45.37 -3.84 2.38
N SER A 2 -44.17 -3.46 1.97
CA SER A 2 -43.42 -4.11 0.88
C SER A 2 -42.04 -3.44 0.80
N GLN A 3 -41.06 -3.97 1.54
CA GLN A 3 -39.65 -3.62 1.36
C GLN A 3 -39.12 -4.53 0.26
N ALA A 4 -38.83 -3.96 -0.91
CA ALA A 4 -38.08 -4.66 -1.94
C ALA A 4 -36.64 -4.79 -1.46
N ALA A 5 -36.27 -5.99 -1.01
CA ALA A 5 -34.88 -6.35 -0.73
C ALA A 5 -34.10 -6.36 -2.05
N THR A 6 -33.18 -5.42 -2.21
CA THR A 6 -32.20 -5.42 -3.31
C THR A 6 -31.33 -6.65 -3.18
N GLN A 7 -31.56 -7.65 -4.04
CA GLN A 7 -30.71 -8.82 -4.12
C GLN A 7 -29.34 -8.44 -4.72
N PRO A 8 -28.23 -9.01 -4.24
CA PRO A 8 -26.92 -8.77 -4.82
C PRO A 8 -26.85 -9.37 -6.23
N ILE A 9 -26.37 -8.56 -7.18
CA ILE A 9 -26.19 -8.94 -8.58
C ILE A 9 -25.01 -9.92 -8.64
N ALA A 10 -25.25 -11.18 -8.99
CA ALA A 10 -24.19 -12.15 -9.17
C ALA A 10 -23.36 -11.80 -10.41
N ALA A 11 -22.06 -11.53 -10.23
CA ALA A 11 -21.14 -11.30 -11.34
C ALA A 11 -20.84 -12.64 -12.06
N PRO A 12 -20.74 -12.65 -13.41
CA PRO A 12 -20.41 -13.85 -14.16
C PRO A 12 -18.98 -14.32 -13.85
N ALA A 13 -18.83 -15.64 -13.64
CA ALA A 13 -17.55 -16.28 -13.34
C ALA A 13 -16.66 -16.36 -14.61
N ALA A 14 -15.56 -15.63 -14.61
CA ALA A 14 -14.48 -15.76 -15.60
C ALA A 14 -13.53 -16.92 -15.20
N PRO A 15 -12.92 -17.62 -16.18
CA PRO A 15 -12.17 -18.86 -15.92
C PRO A 15 -10.86 -18.61 -15.14
N ALA A 16 -10.52 -19.56 -14.27
CA ALA A 16 -9.50 -19.45 -13.23
C ALA A 16 -8.06 -19.63 -13.75
N LEU A 17 -7.34 -18.52 -13.88
CA LEU A 17 -5.93 -18.41 -13.53
C LEU A 17 -5.87 -17.75 -12.13
N GLY A 18 -6.02 -18.55 -11.08
CA GLY A 18 -5.65 -18.27 -9.68
C GLY A 18 -6.04 -16.95 -9.00
N TRP A 19 -6.90 -16.11 -9.57
CA TRP A 19 -7.23 -14.79 -9.03
C TRP A 19 -8.49 -14.84 -8.14
N ASP A 20 -8.29 -14.92 -6.82
CA ASP A 20 -9.36 -14.86 -5.83
C ASP A 20 -9.51 -13.45 -5.25
N VAL A 21 -10.47 -12.70 -5.80
CA VAL A 21 -10.79 -11.34 -5.35
C VAL A 21 -11.32 -11.31 -3.92
N GLN A 22 -12.03 -12.36 -3.46
CA GLN A 22 -12.56 -12.39 -2.10
C GLN A 22 -11.45 -12.57 -1.08
N ARG A 23 -10.44 -13.38 -1.39
CA ARG A 23 -9.22 -13.47 -0.59
C ARG A 23 -8.49 -12.13 -0.54
N ILE A 24 -8.29 -11.47 -1.68
CA ILE A 24 -7.60 -10.17 -1.73
C ILE A 24 -8.35 -9.10 -0.94
N ARG A 25 -9.68 -9.05 -1.02
CA ARG A 25 -10.49 -8.06 -0.27
C ARG A 25 -10.32 -8.18 1.24
N LYS A 26 -10.06 -9.38 1.77
CA LYS A 26 -9.81 -9.60 3.21
C LYS A 26 -8.51 -8.96 3.68
N ASP A 27 -7.55 -8.75 2.77
CA ASP A 27 -6.31 -8.05 3.10
C ASP A 27 -6.53 -6.55 3.33
N PHE A 28 -7.67 -5.97 2.92
CA PHE A 28 -7.98 -4.55 3.07
C PHE A 28 -9.05 -4.34 4.16
N PRO A 29 -8.65 -4.10 5.42
CA PRO A 29 -9.59 -4.09 6.56
C PRO A 29 -10.72 -3.06 6.40
N ILE A 30 -10.44 -1.91 5.78
CA ILE A 30 -11.43 -0.86 5.58
C ILE A 30 -12.62 -1.31 4.70
N LEU A 31 -12.43 -2.29 3.82
CA LEU A 31 -13.50 -2.78 2.93
C LEU A 31 -14.57 -3.59 3.67
N ALA A 32 -14.33 -3.98 4.93
CA ALA A 32 -15.31 -4.60 5.81
C ALA A 32 -16.18 -3.57 6.56
N THR A 33 -15.89 -2.27 6.42
CA THR A 33 -16.62 -1.21 7.13
C THR A 33 -17.93 -0.82 6.44
N SER A 34 -18.80 -0.18 7.21
CA SER A 34 -20.05 0.39 6.72
C SER A 34 -20.01 1.91 6.78
N VAL A 35 -20.55 2.58 5.76
CA VAL A 35 -20.72 4.03 5.70
C VAL A 35 -22.21 4.32 5.58
N GLN A 36 -22.75 5.13 6.49
CA GLN A 36 -24.18 5.46 6.53
C GLN A 36 -25.09 4.21 6.55
N GLY A 37 -24.69 3.18 7.31
CA GLY A 37 -25.44 1.94 7.44
C GLY A 37 -25.40 1.01 6.21
N LYS A 38 -24.58 1.32 5.20
CA LYS A 38 -24.40 0.48 3.99
C LYS A 38 -22.96 -0.01 3.87
N PRO A 39 -22.72 -1.19 3.28
CA PRO A 39 -21.36 -1.66 3.00
C PRO A 39 -20.57 -0.65 2.17
N LEU A 40 -19.29 -0.43 2.51
CA LEU A 40 -18.43 0.46 1.76
C LEU A 40 -18.18 -0.05 0.33
N VAL A 41 -18.52 0.78 -0.66
CA VAL A 41 -18.14 0.60 -2.07
C VAL A 41 -17.25 1.77 -2.47
N TYR A 42 -15.93 1.59 -2.37
CA TYR A 42 -14.95 2.65 -2.63
C TYR A 42 -14.52 2.67 -4.10
N LEU A 43 -15.07 3.62 -4.87
CA LEU A 43 -14.81 3.79 -6.31
C LEU A 43 -13.95 5.02 -6.64
N ASP A 44 -13.21 5.55 -5.66
CA ASP A 44 -12.37 6.74 -5.80
C ASP A 44 -10.86 6.41 -5.72
N ASN A 45 -10.46 5.23 -6.23
CA ASN A 45 -9.08 4.73 -6.12
C ASN A 45 -8.05 5.58 -6.88
N ALA A 46 -8.50 6.40 -7.84
CA ALA A 46 -7.65 7.30 -8.63
C ALA A 46 -7.16 8.50 -7.80
N ALA A 47 -7.93 8.95 -6.80
CA ALA A 47 -7.49 9.98 -5.86
C ALA A 47 -6.52 9.40 -4.82
N THR A 48 -6.87 8.25 -4.22
CA THR A 48 -5.97 7.47 -3.36
C THR A 48 -6.49 6.05 -3.22
N SER A 49 -5.60 5.06 -3.08
CA SER A 49 -6.02 3.67 -2.90
C SER A 49 -6.04 3.27 -1.43
N GLN A 50 -6.92 2.35 -1.04
CA GLN A 50 -6.91 1.75 0.30
C GLN A 50 -5.63 0.92 0.52
N LYS A 51 -5.24 0.72 1.78
CA LYS A 51 -3.99 0.04 2.13
C LYS A 51 -4.27 -1.38 2.65
N PRO A 52 -3.54 -2.40 2.18
CA PRO A 52 -3.67 -3.73 2.74
C PRO A 52 -3.01 -3.78 4.13
N GLN A 53 -3.44 -4.72 4.97
CA GLN A 53 -2.99 -4.88 6.36
C GLN A 53 -1.47 -5.02 6.45
N LEU A 54 -0.85 -5.75 5.51
CA LEU A 54 0.60 -5.92 5.45
C LEU A 54 1.37 -4.58 5.40
N VAL A 55 0.84 -3.59 4.66
CA VAL A 55 1.46 -2.26 4.56
C VAL A 55 1.31 -1.51 5.89
N ILE A 56 0.12 -1.59 6.50
CA ILE A 56 -0.16 -0.98 7.80
C ILE A 56 0.78 -1.56 8.86
N ASP A 57 0.88 -2.89 8.94
CA ASP A 57 1.70 -3.60 9.92
C ASP A 57 3.19 -3.27 9.75
N ARG A 58 3.68 -3.12 8.51
CA ARG A 58 5.09 -2.78 8.27
C ARG A 58 5.42 -1.37 8.79
N VAL A 59 4.53 -0.40 8.53
CA VAL A 59 4.68 0.98 9.03
C VAL A 59 4.59 1.01 10.55
N HIS A 60 3.62 0.30 11.12
CA HIS A 60 3.46 0.17 12.57
C HIS A 60 4.72 -0.41 13.22
N ARG A 61 5.20 -1.55 12.73
CA ARG A 61 6.44 -2.19 13.18
C ARG A 61 7.65 -1.25 13.12
N TYR A 62 7.76 -0.45 12.06
CA TYR A 62 8.84 0.53 11.95
C TYR A 62 8.81 1.50 13.13
N TYR A 63 7.66 2.13 13.36
CA TYR A 63 7.53 3.11 14.44
C TYR A 63 7.64 2.51 15.84
N GLU A 64 7.15 1.30 16.06
CA GLU A 64 7.23 0.65 17.38
C GLU A 64 8.63 0.14 17.73
N ARG A 65 9.42 -0.33 16.75
CA ARG A 65 10.62 -1.16 17.04
C ARG A 65 11.88 -0.78 16.27
N GLU A 66 11.78 0.06 15.23
CA GLU A 66 12.88 0.28 14.29
C GLU A 66 13.13 1.77 13.99
N ASN A 67 12.38 2.68 14.63
CA ASN A 67 12.47 4.10 14.34
C ASN A 67 13.83 4.68 14.78
N ALA A 68 14.59 5.17 13.80
CA ALA A 68 15.81 5.91 14.01
C ALA A 68 16.10 6.80 12.79
N ASN A 69 16.92 7.83 12.99
CA ASN A 69 17.44 8.59 11.85
C ASN A 69 18.36 7.70 11.02
N ILE A 70 18.08 7.61 9.72
CA ILE A 70 18.91 6.89 8.75
C ILE A 70 20.20 7.68 8.46
N HIS A 71 21.30 6.97 8.24
CA HIS A 71 22.62 7.48 7.83
C HIS A 71 23.29 8.45 8.83
N ARG A 72 22.76 8.60 10.04
CA ARG A 72 23.24 9.60 11.03
C ARG A 72 23.71 9.00 12.36
N GLY A 73 23.60 7.69 12.57
CA GLY A 73 23.99 7.03 13.81
C GLY A 73 24.92 5.84 13.59
N VAL A 74 25.88 5.67 14.49
CA VAL A 74 26.73 4.47 14.61
C VAL A 74 26.12 3.43 15.57
N HIS A 75 24.84 3.59 15.90
CA HIS A 75 24.13 2.71 16.82
C HIS A 75 23.19 1.78 16.06
N VAL A 76 22.99 0.58 16.62
CA VAL A 76 22.30 -0.56 15.99
C VAL A 76 20.97 -0.19 15.32
N LEU A 77 20.12 0.63 15.96
CA LEU A 77 18.84 1.03 15.38
C LEU A 77 18.98 1.92 14.14
N SER A 78 20.00 2.79 14.08
CA SER A 78 20.25 3.64 12.91
C SER A 78 20.75 2.82 11.73
N GLU A 79 21.67 1.88 11.98
CA GLU A 79 22.18 0.96 10.96
C GLU A 79 21.05 0.11 10.36
N LYS A 80 20.22 -0.48 11.23
CA LYS A 80 19.07 -1.28 10.80
C LYS A 80 18.02 -0.46 10.03
N ALA A 81 17.71 0.75 10.47
CA ALA A 81 16.79 1.63 9.77
C ALA A 81 17.34 2.01 8.38
N THR A 82 18.64 2.28 8.28
CA THR A 82 19.32 2.52 6.99
C THR A 82 19.25 1.32 6.07
N GLU A 83 19.55 0.13 6.58
CA GLU A 83 19.49 -1.11 5.78
C GLU A 83 18.09 -1.34 5.21
N GLU A 84 17.04 -1.24 6.03
CA GLU A 84 15.65 -1.40 5.60
C GLU A 84 15.23 -0.34 4.57
N TYR A 85 15.71 0.90 4.72
CA TYR A 85 15.45 2.00 3.79
C TYR A 85 16.10 1.75 2.41
N GLU A 86 17.36 1.32 2.39
CA GLU A 86 18.07 0.99 1.14
C GLU A 86 17.54 -0.32 0.50
N HIS A 87 17.06 -1.26 1.31
CA HIS A 87 16.35 -2.43 0.82
C HIS A 87 15.02 -2.05 0.14
N ALA A 88 14.28 -1.08 0.68
CA ALA A 88 13.10 -0.54 0.01
C ALA A 88 13.45 0.13 -1.32
N ARG A 89 14.56 0.89 -1.38
CA ARG A 89 15.07 1.48 -2.64
C ARG A 89 15.35 0.41 -3.68
N SER A 90 16.03 -0.66 -3.28
CA SER A 90 16.35 -1.80 -4.14
C SER A 90 15.09 -2.49 -4.64
N LYS A 91 14.06 -2.69 -3.81
CA LYS A 91 12.78 -3.26 -4.26
C LYS A 91 12.11 -2.39 -5.34
N ILE A 92 12.14 -1.07 -5.17
CA ILE A 92 11.58 -0.13 -6.16
C ILE A 92 12.40 -0.15 -7.45
N GLN A 93 13.72 -0.22 -7.36
CA GLN A 93 14.60 -0.38 -8.52
C GLN A 93 14.16 -1.59 -9.36
N HIS A 94 13.97 -2.76 -8.73
CA HIS A 94 13.52 -3.96 -9.44
C HIS A 94 12.09 -3.82 -9.97
N PHE A 95 11.18 -3.22 -9.20
CA PHE A 95 9.80 -2.98 -9.62
C PHE A 95 9.70 -2.11 -10.88
N LEU A 96 10.54 -1.08 -10.98
CA LEU A 96 10.61 -0.18 -12.13
C LEU A 96 11.60 -0.66 -13.22
N ASN A 97 12.30 -1.77 -12.98
CA ASN A 97 13.37 -2.27 -13.84
C ASN A 97 14.47 -1.20 -14.13
N ALA A 98 14.82 -0.40 -13.11
CA ALA A 98 15.94 0.54 -13.19
C ALA A 98 17.29 -0.20 -13.10
N ARG A 99 18.33 0.36 -13.71
CA ARG A 99 19.64 -0.30 -13.80
C ARG A 99 20.32 -0.36 -12.44
N GLU A 100 20.18 0.70 -11.64
CA GLU A 100 20.89 0.84 -10.37
C GLU A 100 20.00 1.49 -9.30
N ALA A 101 20.12 1.05 -8.04
CA ALA A 101 19.32 1.59 -6.94
C ALA A 101 19.48 3.10 -6.77
N ARG A 102 20.66 3.66 -7.06
CA ARG A 102 20.94 5.11 -6.94
C ARG A 102 20.15 5.98 -7.91
N GLU A 103 19.56 5.39 -8.96
CA GLU A 103 18.65 6.09 -9.88
C GLU A 103 17.28 6.37 -9.23
N ILE A 104 16.97 5.73 -8.11
CA ILE A 104 15.72 5.90 -7.38
C ILE A 104 15.90 7.01 -6.33
N VAL A 105 15.24 8.15 -6.52
CA VAL A 105 15.19 9.25 -5.55
C VAL A 105 13.85 9.23 -4.82
N PHE A 106 13.89 9.16 -3.50
CA PHE A 106 12.68 9.24 -2.67
C PHE A 106 12.24 10.69 -2.51
N VAL A 107 10.98 10.96 -2.85
CA VAL A 107 10.31 12.26 -2.67
C VAL A 107 8.93 12.03 -2.05
N ARG A 108 8.24 13.10 -1.63
CA ARG A 108 6.92 13.01 -0.97
C ARG A 108 5.79 12.69 -1.94
N GLY A 109 5.97 12.95 -3.24
CA GLY A 109 4.97 12.66 -4.26
C GLY A 109 5.41 13.04 -5.67
N ALA A 110 4.58 12.68 -6.67
CA ALA A 110 4.90 12.87 -8.08
C ALA A 110 5.10 14.34 -8.47
N THR A 111 4.30 15.26 -7.91
CA THR A 111 4.46 16.71 -8.16
C THR A 111 5.81 17.23 -7.69
N GLU A 112 6.28 16.78 -6.53
CA GLU A 112 7.62 17.15 -6.03
C GLU A 112 8.72 16.53 -6.91
N ALA A 113 8.53 15.29 -7.40
CA ALA A 113 9.46 14.67 -8.33
C ALA A 113 9.66 15.50 -9.60
N ILE A 114 8.55 16.01 -10.17
CA ILE A 114 8.61 16.86 -11.37
C ILE A 114 9.31 18.18 -11.06
N ASN A 115 8.96 18.83 -9.95
CA ASN A 115 9.57 20.10 -9.55
C ASN A 115 11.06 19.96 -9.23
N LEU A 116 11.51 18.80 -8.72
CA LEU A 116 12.92 18.55 -8.45
C LEU A 116 13.77 18.53 -9.74
N VAL A 117 13.17 18.16 -10.87
CA VAL A 117 13.84 18.09 -12.17
C VAL A 117 13.78 19.41 -12.96
N ALA A 118 12.76 20.24 -12.69
CA ALA A 118 12.44 21.45 -13.45
C ALA A 118 13.32 22.65 -13.10
#